data_AF-A0AAV5ED83-F1
#
_entry.id   AF-A0AAV5ED83-F1
#
_cell.length_a   1.000
_cell.length_b   1.000
_cell.length_c   1.000
_cell.angle_alpha   90.00
_cell.angle_beta   90.00
_cell.angle_gamma   90.00
#
_symmetry.space_group_name_H-M   'P 1'
#
loop_
_entity.id
_entity.type
_entity.pdbx_description
1 polymer ?
#
loop_
_entity_poly.entity_id
_entity_poly.type
_entity_poly.pdbx_seq_one_letter_code
_entity_poly.pdbx_strand_id
1 'polypeptide(L)'
;MTAETTAWLDQRPARSIVYISFGSLVMLSADQMAEVAEGLYDDSGNAFLWVVRASETPKVPIGFADKAGGRGLIVTWCPQLDVLAHPAIACFLTHCGWNSTMEGLAAGVPIVAMPQWGDQPMNAKYIEDIWRLPTRNGLQAGD
;
A
#
# COMPACT_ATOMS: atom_id res chain seq x y z
N MET A 1 7.49 -15.54 -1.36
CA MET A 1 6.93 -14.74 -2.48
C MET A 1 6.76 -15.62 -3.74
N THR A 2 5.85 -15.32 -4.68
CA THR A 2 5.84 -16.05 -5.97
C THR A 2 7.06 -15.65 -6.80
N ALA A 3 7.56 -16.54 -7.66
CA ALA A 3 8.72 -16.23 -8.51
C ALA A 3 8.47 -15.02 -9.43
N GLU A 4 7.23 -14.85 -9.89
CA GLU A 4 6.80 -13.72 -10.71
C GLU A 4 6.84 -12.40 -9.94
N THR A 5 6.28 -12.37 -8.71
CA THR A 5 6.32 -11.16 -7.87
C THR A 5 7.75 -10.79 -7.52
N THR A 6 8.59 -11.78 -7.17
CA THR A 6 10.02 -11.53 -6.89
C THR A 6 10.72 -10.92 -8.10
N ALA A 7 10.59 -11.56 -9.27
CA ALA A 7 11.25 -11.09 -10.49
C ALA A 7 10.79 -9.68 -10.90
N TRP A 8 9.53 -9.34 -10.65
CA TRP A 8 9.01 -8.00 -10.92
C TRP A 8 9.56 -6.94 -9.96
N LEU A 9 9.69 -7.27 -8.66
CA LEU A 9 10.27 -6.40 -7.64
C LEU A 9 11.78 -6.18 -7.86
N ASP A 10 12.52 -7.22 -8.23
CA ASP A 10 13.98 -7.18 -8.47
C ASP A 10 14.37 -6.24 -9.63
N GLN A 11 13.44 -5.99 -10.55
CA GLN A 11 13.65 -5.10 -11.70
C GLN A 11 13.43 -3.62 -11.36
N ARG A 12 13.12 -3.29 -10.11
CA ARG A 12 12.82 -1.91 -9.69
C ARG A 12 13.98 -1.28 -8.92
N PRO A 13 14.21 0.03 -9.11
CA PRO A 13 15.12 0.76 -8.25
C PRO A 13 14.75 0.63 -6.75
N ALA A 14 15.74 0.79 -5.89
CA ALA A 14 15.50 0.85 -4.46
C ALA A 14 14.54 2.01 -4.12
N ARG A 15 13.62 1.78 -3.17
CA ARG A 15 12.64 2.77 -2.70
C ARG A 15 11.85 3.45 -3.83
N SER A 16 11.32 2.66 -4.77
CA SER A 16 10.52 3.18 -5.89
C SER A 16 9.10 2.62 -5.99
N ILE A 17 8.71 1.70 -5.09
CA ILE A 17 7.41 1.00 -5.15
C ILE A 17 6.54 1.37 -3.96
N VAL A 18 5.30 1.78 -4.24
CA VAL A 18 4.25 1.85 -3.23
C VAL A 18 3.65 0.46 -3.05
N TYR A 19 3.76 -0.11 -1.85
CA TYR A 19 3.06 -1.34 -1.51
C TYR A 19 1.68 -1.02 -0.93
N ILE A 20 0.63 -1.70 -1.38
CA ILE A 20 -0.75 -1.44 -0.95
C ILE A 20 -1.41 -2.73 -0.47
N SER A 21 -1.92 -2.73 0.77
CA SER A 21 -2.70 -3.83 1.33
C SER A 21 -3.66 -3.33 2.41
N PHE A 22 -4.95 -3.61 2.22
CA PHE A 22 -6.00 -3.31 3.20
C PHE A 22 -6.32 -4.51 4.11
N GLY A 23 -5.43 -5.50 4.19
CA GLY A 23 -5.59 -6.66 5.07
C GLY A 23 -6.67 -7.63 4.62
N SER A 24 -7.09 -8.50 5.53
CA SER A 24 -8.00 -9.63 5.23
C SER A 24 -9.49 -9.31 5.42
N LEU A 25 -9.83 -8.32 6.25
CA LEU A 25 -11.21 -8.05 6.67
C LEU A 25 -11.81 -6.79 6.04
N VAL A 26 -10.99 -5.80 5.67
CA VAL A 26 -11.50 -4.56 5.07
C VAL A 26 -12.06 -4.85 3.69
N MET A 27 -13.27 -4.41 3.43
CA MET A 27 -13.90 -4.39 2.11
C MET A 27 -14.12 -2.94 1.73
N LEU A 28 -13.35 -2.44 0.77
CA LEU A 28 -13.53 -1.07 0.26
C LEU A 28 -14.82 -0.99 -0.56
N SER A 29 -15.45 0.19 -0.57
CA SER A 29 -16.50 0.47 -1.56
C SER A 29 -15.91 0.52 -2.97
N ALA A 30 -16.76 0.41 -4.00
CA ALA A 30 -16.31 0.59 -5.38
C ALA A 30 -15.70 1.99 -5.59
N ASP A 31 -16.31 3.02 -4.98
CA ASP A 31 -15.81 4.40 -5.05
C ASP A 31 -14.43 4.51 -4.41
N GLN A 32 -14.22 3.97 -3.20
CA GLN A 32 -12.90 3.96 -2.57
C GLN A 32 -11.85 3.20 -3.39
N MET A 33 -12.24 2.07 -4.02
CA MET A 33 -11.35 1.33 -4.91
C MET A 33 -10.95 2.17 -6.13
N ALA A 34 -11.89 2.94 -6.68
CA ALA A 34 -11.64 3.85 -7.79
C ALA A 34 -10.71 5.00 -7.39
N GLU A 35 -10.90 5.61 -6.21
CA GLU A 35 -10.01 6.66 -5.70
C GLU A 35 -8.58 6.15 -5.45
N VAL A 36 -8.43 4.94 -4.90
CA VAL A 36 -7.10 4.32 -4.76
C VAL A 36 -6.47 4.09 -6.13
N ALA A 37 -7.21 3.54 -7.09
CA ALA A 37 -6.71 3.31 -8.44
C ALA A 37 -6.29 4.61 -9.14
N GLU A 38 -7.07 5.69 -8.99
CA GLU A 38 -6.75 6.98 -9.58
C GLU A 38 -5.53 7.62 -8.93
N GLY A 39 -5.42 7.57 -7.60
CA GLY A 39 -4.23 8.03 -6.88
C GLY A 39 -2.95 7.28 -7.27
N LEU A 40 -3.04 5.99 -7.57
CA LEU A 40 -1.90 5.19 -8.05
C LEU A 40 -1.48 5.53 -9.48
N TYR A 41 -2.35 6.19 -10.25
CA TYR A 41 -2.06 6.59 -11.62
C TYR A 41 -1.64 8.05 -11.75
N ASP A 42 -1.49 8.79 -10.64
CA ASP A 42 -1.12 10.20 -10.70
C ASP A 42 0.17 10.46 -11.51
N ASP A 43 0.39 11.73 -11.86
CA ASP A 43 1.54 12.15 -12.67
C ASP A 43 2.91 11.88 -12.00
N SER A 44 2.94 11.32 -10.78
CA SER A 44 4.18 10.93 -10.10
C SER A 44 4.89 9.75 -10.77
N GLY A 45 4.16 8.93 -11.54
CA GLY A 45 4.73 7.81 -12.28
C GLY A 45 5.29 6.68 -11.41
N ASN A 46 5.00 6.67 -10.11
CA ASN A 46 5.52 5.68 -9.17
C ASN A 46 5.02 4.27 -9.51
N ALA A 47 5.90 3.29 -9.30
CA ALA A 47 5.52 1.89 -9.40
C ALA A 47 4.69 1.47 -8.19
N PHE A 48 3.84 0.46 -8.34
CA PHE A 48 3.05 -0.03 -7.23
C PHE A 48 2.83 -1.54 -7.26
N LEU A 49 2.74 -2.14 -6.06
CA LEU A 49 2.28 -3.50 -5.86
C LEU A 49 1.02 -3.45 -5.01
N TRP A 50 -0.12 -3.80 -5.60
CA TRP A 50 -1.41 -3.74 -4.93
C TRP A 50 -2.00 -5.14 -4.70
N VAL A 51 -2.19 -5.48 -3.43
CA VAL A 51 -2.92 -6.68 -3.04
C VAL A 51 -4.42 -6.41 -3.05
N VAL A 52 -5.11 -6.97 -4.04
CA VAL A 52 -6.57 -6.93 -4.16
C VAL A 52 -7.11 -8.34 -4.03
N ARG A 53 -7.70 -8.67 -2.88
CA ARG A 53 -8.24 -10.02 -2.63
C ARG A 53 -9.16 -10.45 -3.77
N ALA A 54 -9.18 -11.74 -4.07
CA ALA A 54 -9.97 -12.30 -5.17
C ALA A 54 -11.47 -11.93 -5.10
N SER A 55 -12.03 -11.74 -3.90
CA SER A 55 -13.42 -11.29 -3.70
C SER A 55 -13.66 -9.82 -4.06
N GLU A 56 -12.61 -9.00 -4.07
CA GLU A 56 -12.66 -7.55 -4.28
C GLU A 56 -12.22 -7.16 -5.71
N THR A 57 -11.65 -8.08 -6.49
CA THR A 57 -11.22 -7.81 -7.87
C THR A 57 -12.33 -7.24 -8.76
N PRO A 58 -13.63 -7.59 -8.61
CA PRO A 58 -14.69 -6.97 -9.42
C PRO A 58 -14.89 -5.47 -9.17
N LYS A 59 -14.34 -4.93 -8.07
CA LYS A 59 -14.45 -3.49 -7.73
C LYS A 59 -13.32 -2.66 -8.34
N VAL A 60 -12.26 -3.28 -8.83
CA VAL A 60 -11.16 -2.57 -9.50
C VAL A 60 -11.71 -1.94 -10.79
N PRO A 61 -11.43 -0.66 -11.08
CA PRO A 61 -11.96 -0.02 -12.27
C PRO A 61 -11.60 -0.77 -13.55
N ILE A 62 -12.57 -0.88 -14.46
CA ILE A 62 -12.40 -1.54 -15.75
C ILE A 62 -11.25 -0.87 -16.52
N GLY A 63 -10.34 -1.67 -17.06
CA GLY A 63 -9.18 -1.19 -17.80
C GLY A 63 -8.03 -0.65 -16.92
N PHE A 64 -8.17 -0.66 -15.58
CA PHE A 64 -7.09 -0.19 -14.70
C PHE A 64 -5.82 -1.04 -14.82
N ALA A 65 -5.95 -2.36 -14.96
CA ALA A 65 -4.78 -3.24 -15.14
C ALA A 65 -3.99 -2.88 -16.41
N ASP A 66 -4.68 -2.63 -17.52
CA ASP A 66 -4.05 -2.21 -18.78
C ASP A 66 -3.45 -0.80 -18.66
N LYS A 67 -4.17 0.12 -18.00
CA LYS A 67 -3.73 1.48 -17.70
C LYS A 67 -2.46 1.49 -16.82
N ALA A 68 -2.40 0.63 -15.81
CA ALA A 68 -1.22 0.43 -14.96
C ALA A 68 -0.03 -0.10 -15.77
N GLY A 69 -0.31 -0.99 -16.74
CA GLY A 69 0.67 -1.56 -17.64
C GLY A 69 1.87 -2.13 -16.90
N GLY A 70 3.07 -1.91 -17.43
CA GLY A 70 4.29 -2.36 -16.78
C GLY A 70 4.62 -1.69 -15.44
N ARG A 71 3.91 -0.63 -15.01
CA ARG A 71 4.24 0.12 -13.77
C ARG A 71 3.63 -0.51 -12.52
N GLY A 72 2.47 -1.15 -12.65
CA GLY A 72 1.73 -1.74 -11.54
C GLY A 72 1.72 -3.27 -11.58
N LEU A 73 1.74 -3.88 -10.40
CA LEU A 73 1.49 -5.31 -10.22
C LEU A 73 0.30 -5.47 -9.28
N ILE A 74 -0.79 -6.07 -9.77
CA ILE A 74 -1.98 -6.37 -8.97
C ILE A 74 -2.00 -7.87 -8.71
N VAL A 75 -2.00 -8.27 -7.44
CA VAL A 75 -2.02 -9.67 -7.02
C VAL A 75 -3.15 -9.91 -6.04
N THR A 76 -3.64 -11.14 -5.96
CA THR A 76 -4.70 -11.51 -5.01
C THR A 76 -4.18 -11.80 -3.61
N TRP A 77 -2.89 -12.11 -3.50
CA TRP A 77 -2.20 -12.37 -2.25
C TRP A 77 -0.67 -12.27 -2.44
N CYS A 78 0.05 -11.90 -1.39
CA CYS A 78 1.50 -11.98 -1.32
C CYS A 78 1.96 -12.26 0.12
N PRO A 79 3.18 -12.80 0.33
CA PRO A 79 3.78 -12.86 1.65
C PRO A 79 4.27 -11.46 2.04
N GLN A 80 3.43 -10.74 2.77
CA GLN A 80 3.61 -9.33 3.11
C GLN A 80 4.96 -9.03 3.78
N LEU A 81 5.44 -9.90 4.68
CA LEU A 81 6.76 -9.77 5.30
C LEU A 81 7.91 -9.75 4.28
N ASP A 82 7.89 -10.66 3.30
CA ASP A 82 8.91 -10.72 2.24
C ASP A 82 8.87 -9.44 1.38
N VAL A 83 7.66 -8.97 1.06
CA VAL A 83 7.46 -7.76 0.25
C VAL A 83 7.96 -6.53 1.01
N LEU A 84 7.57 -6.35 2.27
CA LEU A 84 7.99 -5.20 3.08
C LEU A 84 9.50 -5.17 3.33
N ALA A 85 10.15 -6.34 3.41
CA ALA A 85 11.60 -6.44 3.53
C ALA A 85 12.35 -6.16 2.21
N HIS A 86 11.65 -6.07 1.07
CA HIS A 86 12.26 -5.90 -0.22
C HIS A 86 12.77 -4.45 -0.42
N PRO A 87 14.02 -4.24 -0.88
CA PRO A 87 14.64 -2.91 -0.96
C PRO A 87 13.94 -1.93 -1.91
N ALA A 88 13.15 -2.44 -2.85
CA ALA A 88 12.37 -1.61 -3.78
C ALA A 88 11.16 -0.92 -3.13
N ILE A 89 10.70 -1.36 -1.96
CA ILE A 89 9.55 -0.74 -1.29
C ILE A 89 9.93 0.64 -0.75
N ALA A 90 9.17 1.64 -1.16
CA ALA A 90 9.32 3.03 -0.76
C ALA A 90 8.43 3.38 0.43
N CYS A 91 7.18 2.90 0.40
CA CYS A 91 6.20 3.10 1.46
C CYS A 91 5.11 2.03 1.40
N PHE A 92 4.34 1.95 2.47
CA PHE A 92 3.24 1.01 2.65
C PHE A 92 1.92 1.76 2.89
N LEU A 93 1.01 1.72 1.91
CA LEU A 93 -0.37 2.16 2.07
C LEU A 93 -1.20 1.04 2.70
N THR A 94 -1.77 1.32 3.88
CA THR A 94 -2.48 0.30 4.66
C THR A 94 -3.69 0.83 5.40
N HIS A 95 -4.65 -0.06 5.62
CA HIS A 95 -5.77 0.13 6.54
C HIS A 95 -5.38 0.25 8.02
N CYS A 96 -4.10 0.13 8.38
CA CYS A 96 -3.62 0.25 9.76
C CYS A 96 -4.15 -0.82 10.72
N GLY A 97 -4.42 -2.03 10.22
CA GLY A 97 -4.60 -3.20 11.09
C GLY A 97 -3.32 -3.47 11.89
N TRP A 98 -3.46 -3.94 13.14
CA TRP A 98 -2.33 -4.04 14.08
C TRP A 98 -1.14 -4.84 13.53
N ASN A 99 -1.38 -6.04 12.98
CA ASN A 99 -0.31 -6.88 12.44
C ASN A 99 0.44 -6.19 11.30
N SER A 100 -0.28 -5.65 10.31
CA SER A 100 0.34 -4.97 9.16
C SER A 100 1.11 -3.72 9.60
N THR A 101 0.61 -3.01 10.62
CA THR A 101 1.30 -1.87 11.20
C THR A 101 2.64 -2.28 11.82
N MET A 102 2.64 -3.34 12.64
CA MET A 102 3.86 -3.87 13.25
C MET A 102 4.87 -4.38 12.22
N GLU A 103 4.41 -5.04 11.15
CA GLU A 103 5.29 -5.52 10.07
C GLU A 103 5.93 -4.34 9.31
N GLY A 104 5.16 -3.30 8.98
CA GLY A 104 5.68 -2.09 8.33
C GLY A 104 6.72 -1.37 9.18
N LEU A 105 6.44 -1.24 10.49
CA LEU A 105 7.37 -0.66 11.47
C LEU A 105 8.66 -1.48 11.58
N ALA A 106 8.55 -2.80 11.72
CA ALA A 106 9.70 -3.69 11.84
C ALA A 106 10.59 -3.66 10.59
N ALA A 107 9.99 -3.50 9.41
CA ALA A 107 10.71 -3.35 8.15
C ALA A 107 11.31 -1.94 7.93
N GLY A 108 10.98 -0.97 8.79
CA GLY A 108 11.42 0.43 8.64
C GLY A 108 10.81 1.12 7.41
N VAL A 109 9.64 0.67 6.96
CA VAL A 109 8.95 1.21 5.78
C VAL A 109 7.99 2.33 6.20
N PRO A 110 8.07 3.53 5.61
CA PRO A 110 7.10 4.60 5.85
C PRO A 110 5.66 4.16 5.57
N ILE A 111 4.72 4.53 6.44
CA ILE A 111 3.32 4.12 6.34
C ILE A 111 2.46 5.29 5.85
N VAL A 112 1.64 5.03 4.84
CA VAL A 112 0.51 5.89 4.46
C VAL A 112 -0.75 5.26 5.03
N ALA A 113 -1.39 5.96 5.96
CA ALA A 113 -2.53 5.44 6.72
C ALA A 113 -3.86 5.73 6.02
N MET A 114 -4.68 4.70 5.82
CA MET A 114 -6.06 4.83 5.34
C MET A 114 -7.00 3.92 6.17
N PRO A 115 -7.19 4.23 7.47
CA PRO A 115 -7.97 3.39 8.38
C PRO A 115 -9.45 3.33 7.97
N GLN A 116 -10.12 2.23 8.31
CA GLN A 116 -11.53 2.01 7.96
C GLN A 116 -12.42 1.90 9.20
N TRP A 117 -12.11 1.00 10.14
CA TRP A 117 -12.96 0.74 11.31
C TRP A 117 -12.20 0.04 12.44
N GLY A 118 -12.85 -0.08 13.61
CA GLY A 118 -12.29 -0.75 14.78
C GLY A 118 -11.13 0.03 15.40
N ASP A 119 -10.02 -0.65 15.65
CA ASP A 119 -8.78 -0.09 16.20
C ASP A 119 -7.94 0.69 15.17
N GLN A 120 -8.23 0.53 13.87
CA GLN A 120 -7.44 1.10 12.78
C GLN A 120 -7.25 2.64 12.87
N PRO A 121 -8.27 3.46 13.19
CA PRO A 121 -8.06 4.91 13.34
C PRO A 121 -7.14 5.27 14.51
N MET A 122 -7.19 4.48 15.60
CA MET A 122 -6.28 4.66 16.73
C MET A 122 -4.85 4.29 16.35
N ASN A 123 -4.66 3.15 15.67
CA ASN A 123 -3.35 2.74 15.16
C ASN A 123 -2.76 3.80 14.21
N ALA A 124 -3.57 4.35 13.30
CA ALA A 124 -3.16 5.44 12.42
C ALA A 124 -2.71 6.68 13.21
N LYS A 125 -3.44 7.06 14.25
CA LYS A 125 -3.06 8.17 15.13
C LYS A 125 -1.74 7.92 15.87
N TYR A 126 -1.47 6.68 16.29
CA TYR A 126 -0.18 6.32 16.88
C TYR A 126 0.98 6.42 15.87
N ILE A 127 0.75 5.97 14.63
CA ILE A 127 1.73 6.09 13.53
C ILE A 127 2.11 7.55 13.29
N GLU A 128 1.11 8.44 13.24
CA GLU A 128 1.28 9.87 12.97
C GLU A 128 1.89 10.62 14.16
N ASP A 129 1.25 10.56 15.33
CA ASP A 129 1.55 11.48 16.44
C ASP A 129 2.69 10.98 17.34
N ILE A 130 2.81 9.66 17.49
CA ILE A 130 3.70 9.05 18.49
C ILE A 130 4.96 8.53 17.83
N TRP A 131 4.82 7.69 16.80
CA TRP A 131 5.97 7.09 16.12
C TRP A 131 6.61 8.03 15.10
N ARG A 132 5.90 9.09 14.69
CA ARG A 132 6.40 10.13 13.77
C ARG A 132 7.10 9.56 12.55
N LEU A 133 6.58 8.44 12.02
CA LEU A 133 7.04 7.97 10.73
C LEU A 133 6.76 9.06 9.70
N PRO A 134 7.60 9.23 8.65
CA PRO A 134 7.32 10.21 7.62
C PRO A 134 6.03 9.85 6.89
N THR A 135 4.90 10.39 7.37
CA THR A 135 3.64 10.46 6.65
C THR A 135 3.83 11.57 5.63
N ARG A 136 3.87 11.23 4.34
CA ARG A 136 4.03 12.24 3.29
C ARG A 136 2.69 12.94 3.04
N ASN A 137 2.15 13.60 4.07
CA ASN A 137 1.20 14.70 3.94
C ASN A 137 1.90 15.93 4.50
N GLY A 138 2.39 16.78 3.60
CA GLY A 138 3.04 18.02 3.98
C GLY A 138 2.05 18.98 4.62
N LEU A 139 1.97 18.94 5.95
CA LEU A 139 1.62 20.07 6.81
C LEU A 139 2.38 19.87 8.11
N GLN A 140 3.61 20.39 8.17
CA GLN A 140 4.19 20.76 9.44
C GLN A 140 3.28 21.82 10.04
N ALA A 141 2.49 21.44 11.05
CA ALA A 141 1.81 22.39 11.89
C ALA A 141 2.85 23.08 12.78
N GLY A 142 3.22 24.29 12.39
CA GLY A 142 3.55 25.41 13.28
C GLY A 142 4.89 25.37 14.02
N ASP A 143 5.69 26.41 13.76
CA ASP A 143 6.54 27.06 14.77
C ASP A 143 5.70 27.54 15.98
#